data_AF-A0A5B9FWE5-F1
#
_entry.id   AF-A0A5B9FWE5-F1
#
_cell.length_a   1.000
_cell.length_b   1.000
_cell.length_c   1.000
_cell.angle_alpha   90.00
_cell.angle_beta   90.00
_cell.angle_gamma   90.00
#
_symmetry.space_group_name_H-M   'P 1'
#
loop_
_entity.id
_entity.type
_entity.pdbx_description
1 polymer ?
#
loop_
_entity_poly.entity_id
_entity_poly.type
_entity_poly.pdbx_seq_one_letter_code
_entity_poly.pdbx_strand_id
1 'polypeptide(L)'
;MDFTQMDISTIARSVTGDGVRYLRLFLEEYTSIFNERVNPSCPKCLTAYLERYKNHFKAMENTTQYRLHAKYENIPLEFGSPILVNNANITDEYAQKLLLHKNGERYFSQIPQPAITEPVSQPKPKRKPRKTNQNKA
;
A
#
# COMPACT_ATOMS: atom_id res chain seq x y z
N MET A 1 -16.35 -9.12 -15.39
CA MET A 1 -16.89 -9.73 -14.16
C MET A 1 -15.79 -9.63 -13.11
N ASP A 2 -16.05 -9.07 -11.94
CA ASP A 2 -14.98 -8.78 -10.97
C ASP A 2 -15.04 -9.71 -9.76
N PHE A 3 -14.12 -10.67 -9.70
CA PHE A 3 -14.01 -11.63 -8.60
C PHE A 3 -13.36 -11.04 -7.34
N THR A 4 -12.71 -9.87 -7.42
CA THR A 4 -12.03 -9.26 -6.27
C THR A 4 -13.02 -8.79 -5.20
N GLN A 5 -14.22 -8.40 -5.62
CA GLN A 5 -15.30 -7.91 -4.75
C GLN A 5 -16.25 -9.02 -4.28
N MET A 6 -16.13 -10.24 -4.82
CA MET A 6 -17.04 -11.34 -4.49
C MET A 6 -16.54 -12.19 -3.32
N ASP A 7 -17.48 -12.77 -2.60
CA ASP A 7 -17.23 -13.78 -1.57
C ASP A 7 -17.16 -15.19 -2.18
N ILE A 8 -16.45 -16.08 -1.49
CA ILE A 8 -16.30 -17.45 -1.97
C ILE A 8 -17.63 -18.21 -2.06
N SER A 9 -18.59 -17.87 -1.18
CA SER A 9 -19.95 -18.43 -1.20
C SER A 9 -20.69 -18.08 -2.50
N THR A 10 -20.56 -16.83 -2.95
CA THR A 10 -21.13 -16.34 -4.21
C THR A 10 -20.47 -17.04 -5.40
N ILE A 11 -19.15 -17.13 -5.42
CA ILE A 11 -18.42 -17.81 -6.51
C ILE A 11 -18.79 -19.30 -6.58
N ALA A 12 -18.91 -19.97 -5.44
CA ALA A 12 -19.17 -21.40 -5.39
C ALA A 12 -20.61 -21.79 -5.77
N ARG A 13 -21.59 -20.91 -5.52
CA ARG A 13 -23.02 -21.25 -5.64
C ARG A 13 -23.73 -20.54 -6.81
N SER A 14 -23.20 -19.42 -7.28
CA SER A 14 -23.87 -18.60 -8.30
C SER A 14 -23.55 -19.02 -9.73
N VAL A 15 -24.45 -18.63 -10.61
CA VAL A 15 -24.44 -18.91 -12.05
C VAL A 15 -24.67 -17.59 -12.78
N THR A 16 -24.02 -17.39 -13.92
CA THR A 16 -24.24 -16.22 -14.79
C THR A 16 -25.64 -16.26 -15.41
N GLY A 17 -26.08 -15.14 -15.97
CA GLY A 17 -27.31 -15.07 -16.78
C GLY A 17 -27.34 -16.08 -17.93
N ASP A 18 -26.16 -16.51 -18.41
CA ASP A 18 -25.98 -17.47 -19.49
C ASP A 18 -25.91 -18.94 -19.02
N GLY A 19 -26.10 -19.21 -17.72
CA GLY A 19 -26.07 -20.58 -17.18
C GLY A 19 -24.67 -21.13 -16.85
N VAL A 20 -23.62 -20.30 -16.90
CA VAL A 20 -22.24 -20.71 -16.58
C VAL A 20 -21.93 -20.50 -15.10
N ARG A 21 -21.32 -21.50 -14.44
CA ARG A 21 -20.95 -21.40 -13.02
C ARG A 21 -19.82 -20.40 -12.81
N TYR A 22 -19.97 -19.51 -11.83
CA TYR A 22 -18.95 -18.53 -11.45
C TYR A 22 -17.64 -19.20 -11.06
N LEU A 23 -17.72 -20.32 -10.34
CA LEU A 23 -16.57 -21.13 -9.97
C LEU A 23 -15.71 -21.55 -11.17
N ARG A 24 -16.33 -21.91 -12.30
CA ARG A 24 -15.59 -22.34 -13.49
C ARG A 24 -14.79 -21.17 -14.07
N LEU A 25 -15.45 -20.02 -14.26
CA LEU A 25 -14.84 -18.81 -14.79
C LEU A 25 -13.69 -18.32 -13.90
N PHE A 26 -13.91 -18.30 -12.58
CA PHE A 26 -12.88 -17.93 -11.61
C PHE A 26 -11.65 -18.83 -11.69
N LEU A 27 -11.84 -20.15 -11.75
CA LEU A 27 -10.71 -21.08 -11.80
C LEU A 27 -9.93 -20.97 -13.12
N GLU A 28 -10.63 -20.79 -14.24
CA GLU A 28 -10.00 -20.59 -15.55
C GLU A 28 -9.12 -19.34 -15.54
N GLU A 29 -9.66 -18.21 -15.06
CA GLU A 29 -8.91 -16.96 -14.92
C GLU A 29 -7.74 -17.11 -13.94
N TYR A 30 -7.96 -17.72 -12.77
CA TYR A 30 -6.90 -17.99 -11.80
C TYR A 30 -5.76 -18.81 -12.39
N THR A 31 -6.07 -19.88 -13.12
CA THR A 31 -5.04 -20.71 -13.76
C THR A 31 -4.29 -19.97 -14.85
N SER A 32 -4.94 -19.04 -15.57
CA SER A 32 -4.27 -18.21 -16.58
C SER A 32 -3.24 -17.24 -15.99
N ILE A 33 -3.49 -16.76 -14.77
CA ILE A 33 -2.61 -15.81 -14.08
C ILE A 33 -1.46 -16.54 -13.37
N PHE A 34 -1.77 -17.60 -12.62
CA PHE A 34 -0.79 -18.25 -11.74
C PHE A 34 -0.13 -19.48 -12.35
N ASN A 35 -0.64 -20.02 -13.48
CA ASN A 35 -0.13 -21.24 -14.13
C ASN A 35 0.03 -22.44 -13.18
N GLU A 36 -0.86 -22.55 -12.18
CA GLU A 36 -0.84 -23.59 -11.16
C GLU A 36 -2.01 -24.57 -11.29
N ARG A 37 -1.84 -25.79 -10.77
CA ARG A 37 -2.93 -26.76 -10.70
C ARG A 37 -3.89 -26.40 -9.57
N VAL A 38 -5.14 -26.13 -9.92
CA VAL A 38 -6.21 -25.82 -8.96
C VAL A 38 -7.05 -27.05 -8.64
N ASN A 39 -7.48 -27.17 -7.37
CA ASN A 39 -8.40 -28.21 -6.94
C ASN A 39 -9.81 -27.62 -6.67
N PRO A 40 -10.79 -27.85 -7.56
CA PRO A 40 -12.14 -27.30 -7.42
C PRO A 40 -12.95 -27.95 -6.28
N SER A 41 -12.55 -29.12 -5.80
CA SER A 41 -13.30 -29.89 -4.80
C SER A 41 -12.92 -29.55 -3.35
N CYS A 42 -11.91 -28.71 -3.13
CA CYS A 42 -11.41 -28.36 -1.80
C CYS A 42 -11.89 -26.94 -1.40
N PRO A 43 -12.89 -26.79 -0.51
CA PRO A 43 -13.42 -25.48 -0.13
C PRO A 43 -12.37 -24.56 0.51
N LYS A 44 -11.49 -25.11 1.35
CA LYS A 44 -10.38 -24.36 1.96
C LYS A 44 -9.41 -23.82 0.92
N CYS A 45 -9.13 -24.63 -0.11
CA CYS A 45 -8.23 -24.25 -1.20
C CYS A 45 -8.85 -23.13 -2.04
N LEU A 46 -10.16 -23.21 -2.31
CA LEU A 46 -10.86 -22.15 -3.05
C LEU A 46 -10.79 -20.80 -2.34
N THR A 47 -10.95 -20.76 -1.01
CA THR A 47 -10.76 -19.53 -0.23
C THR A 47 -9.33 -19.01 -0.37
N ALA A 48 -8.33 -19.88 -0.24
CA ALA A 48 -6.92 -19.49 -0.40
C ALA A 48 -6.61 -18.98 -1.82
N TYR A 49 -7.19 -19.60 -2.86
CA TYR A 49 -7.06 -19.12 -4.24
C TYR A 49 -7.66 -17.73 -4.40
N LEU A 50 -8.86 -17.50 -3.84
CA LEU A 50 -9.52 -16.22 -3.89
C LEU A 50 -8.73 -15.13 -3.14
N GLU A 51 -8.19 -15.44 -1.97
CA GLU A 51 -7.32 -14.52 -1.22
C GLU A 51 -6.06 -14.17 -2.00
N ARG A 52 -5.38 -15.17 -2.59
CA ARG A 52 -4.19 -14.95 -3.41
C ARG A 52 -4.50 -14.13 -4.66
N TYR A 53 -5.64 -14.39 -5.30
CA TYR A 53 -6.15 -13.60 -6.42
C TYR A 53 -6.35 -12.14 -6.02
N LYS A 54 -7.09 -11.89 -4.93
CA LYS A 54 -7.30 -10.52 -4.39
C LYS A 54 -5.98 -9.85 -4.04
N ASN A 55 -5.03 -10.57 -3.44
CA ASN A 55 -3.73 -10.03 -3.08
C ASN A 55 -2.87 -9.70 -4.31
N HIS A 56 -2.97 -10.47 -5.38
CA HIS A 56 -2.25 -10.19 -6.63
C HIS A 56 -2.72 -8.88 -7.27
N PHE A 57 -4.04 -8.66 -7.34
CA PHE A 57 -4.57 -7.40 -7.86
C PHE A 57 -4.33 -6.22 -6.91
N LYS A 58 -4.42 -6.41 -5.59
CA LYS A 58 -4.00 -5.38 -4.61
C LYS A 58 -2.53 -5.00 -4.78
N ALA A 59 -1.64 -5.96 -5.03
CA ALA A 59 -0.23 -5.70 -5.27
C ALA A 59 0.02 -4.98 -6.60
N MET A 60 -0.78 -5.24 -7.64
CA MET A 60 -0.72 -4.51 -8.91
C MET A 60 -1.32 -3.10 -8.83
N GLU A 61 -2.32 -2.89 -7.97
CA GLU A 61 -2.91 -1.58 -7.69
C GLU A 61 -2.03 -0.70 -6.80
N ASN A 62 -1.08 -1.28 -6.05
CA ASN A 62 -0.06 -0.51 -5.35
C ASN A 62 0.89 0.14 -6.36
N THR A 63 0.45 1.28 -6.87
CA THR A 63 1.21 2.22 -7.70
C THR A 63 2.14 3.09 -6.85
N THR A 64 2.13 2.88 -5.53
CA THR A 64 2.87 3.67 -4.58
C THR A 64 4.37 3.43 -4.75
N GLN A 65 5.10 4.54 -4.78
CA GLN A 65 6.56 4.50 -4.85
C GLN A 65 7.20 4.41 -3.45
N TYR A 66 6.37 4.43 -2.41
CA TYR A 66 6.78 4.26 -1.02
C TYR A 66 7.07 2.78 -0.74
N ARG A 67 8.23 2.51 -0.13
CA ARG A 67 8.56 1.17 0.40
C ARG A 67 8.92 1.26 1.86
N LEU A 68 8.33 0.37 2.66
CA LEU A 68 8.68 0.15 4.06
C LEU A 68 9.93 -0.73 4.16
N HIS A 69 10.75 -0.48 5.18
CA HIS A 69 11.78 -1.43 5.56
C HIS A 69 11.15 -2.76 5.99
N ALA A 70 11.83 -3.88 5.69
CA ALA A 70 11.40 -5.22 6.09
C ALA A 70 11.14 -5.35 7.62
N LYS A 71 11.89 -4.61 8.44
CA LYS A 71 11.72 -4.61 9.91
C LYS A 71 10.44 -3.89 10.39
N TYR A 72 9.78 -3.15 9.51
CA TYR A 72 8.56 -2.39 9.77
C TYR A 72 7.38 -2.90 8.94
N GLU A 73 7.39 -4.19 8.58
CA GLU A 73 6.20 -4.84 8.04
C GLU A 73 5.17 -5.12 9.13
N ASN A 74 3.89 -4.92 8.80
CA ASN A 74 2.74 -5.09 9.69
C ASN A 74 2.70 -4.09 10.86
N ILE A 75 3.07 -2.83 10.62
CA ILE A 75 2.93 -1.76 11.61
C ILE A 75 1.50 -1.19 11.60
N PRO A 76 0.93 -0.82 12.76
CA PRO A 76 -0.40 -0.21 12.81
C PRO A 76 -0.38 1.16 12.13
N LEU A 77 -1.41 1.44 11.33
CA LEU A 77 -1.53 2.72 10.61
C LEU A 77 -1.57 3.92 11.55
N GLU A 78 -2.29 3.81 12.65
CA GLU A 78 -2.46 4.80 13.71
C GLU A 78 -2.54 4.06 15.06
N PHE A 79 -2.37 4.78 16.18
CA PHE A 79 -2.48 4.16 17.51
C PHE A 79 -3.88 3.57 17.71
N GLY A 80 -3.96 2.25 17.90
CA GLY A 80 -5.22 1.52 18.05
C GLY A 80 -5.92 1.14 16.75
N SER A 81 -5.31 1.37 15.58
CA SER A 81 -5.88 0.94 14.30
C SER A 81 -5.83 -0.59 14.13
N PRO A 82 -6.93 -1.22 13.64
CA PRO A 82 -6.92 -2.64 13.28
C PRO A 82 -6.17 -2.90 11.96
N ILE A 83 -5.78 -1.85 11.22
CA ILE A 83 -5.13 -1.95 9.92
C ILE A 83 -3.61 -2.02 10.12
N LEU A 84 -3.04 -3.16 9.74
CA LEU A 84 -1.60 -3.40 9.73
C LEU A 84 -1.05 -3.13 8.33
N VAL A 85 -0.18 -2.12 8.21
CA VAL A 85 0.44 -1.68 6.96
C VAL A 85 1.69 -2.51 6.68
N ASN A 86 1.82 -2.99 5.44
CA ASN A 86 2.96 -3.71 4.91
C ASN A 86 3.21 -3.31 3.44
N ASN A 87 4.31 -3.78 2.86
CA ASN A 87 4.67 -3.45 1.48
C ASN A 87 3.65 -3.94 0.43
N ALA A 88 2.77 -4.88 0.79
CA ALA A 88 1.76 -5.43 -0.10
C ALA A 88 0.41 -4.67 -0.03
N ASN A 89 0.22 -3.75 0.92
CA ASN A 89 -1.02 -2.99 1.07
C ASN A 89 -0.81 -1.48 1.27
N ILE A 90 0.44 -1.01 1.16
CA ILE A 90 0.75 0.40 1.40
C ILE A 90 0.25 1.28 0.26
N THR A 91 -0.72 2.14 0.59
CA THR A 91 -1.21 3.22 -0.28
C THR A 91 -0.49 4.54 0.02
N ASP A 92 -0.54 5.51 -0.90
CA ASP A 92 0.08 6.82 -0.69
C ASP A 92 -0.53 7.53 0.52
N GLU A 93 -1.83 7.34 0.74
CA GLU A 93 -2.55 7.85 1.91
C GLU A 93 -2.03 7.23 3.21
N TYR A 94 -1.80 5.91 3.23
CA TYR A 94 -1.24 5.23 4.40
C TYR A 94 0.20 5.65 4.64
N ALA A 95 0.97 5.84 3.57
CA ALA A 95 2.33 6.33 3.66
C ALA A 95 2.38 7.75 4.27
N GLN A 96 1.51 8.65 3.83
CA GLN A 96 1.41 10.01 4.39
C GLN A 96 1.04 10.00 5.88
N LYS A 97 0.08 9.16 6.29
CA LYS A 97 -0.27 9.00 7.71
C LYS A 97 0.91 8.51 8.54
N LEU A 98 1.64 7.52 8.04
CA LEU A 98 2.84 7.00 8.70
C LEU A 98 3.97 8.05 8.77
N LEU A 99 4.11 8.92 7.76
CA LEU A 99 5.07 10.03 7.78
C LEU A 99 4.72 11.10 8.82
N LEU A 100 3.44 11.30 9.13
CA LEU A 100 2.99 12.22 10.19
C LEU A 100 3.32 11.72 11.61
N HIS A 101 3.64 10.43 11.77
CA HIS A 101 4.07 9.90 13.07
C HIS A 101 5.41 10.51 13.51
N LYS A 102 5.64 10.52 14.84
CA LYS A 102 6.94 10.92 15.39
C LYS A 102 8.03 10.01 14.84
N ASN A 103 8.94 10.58 14.04
CA ASN A 103 9.98 9.87 13.29
C ASN A 103 9.45 8.91 12.21
N GLY A 104 8.32 9.26 11.56
CA GLY A 104 7.67 8.45 10.53
C GLY A 104 8.56 8.07 9.35
N GLU A 105 9.50 8.94 8.97
CA GLU A 105 10.48 8.69 7.90
C GLU A 105 11.28 7.40 8.11
N ARG A 106 11.51 6.98 9.36
CA ARG A 106 12.29 5.78 9.68
C ARG A 106 11.60 4.50 9.23
N TYR A 107 10.29 4.52 9.01
CA TYR A 107 9.54 3.36 8.54
C TYR A 107 9.87 3.00 7.08
N PHE A 108 10.28 3.99 6.29
CA PHE A 108 10.42 3.87 4.85
C PHE A 108 11.87 3.61 4.42
N SER A 109 12.07 2.57 3.61
CA SER A 109 13.32 2.34 2.89
C SER A 109 13.41 3.18 1.61
N GLN A 110 12.26 3.53 1.03
CA GLN A 110 12.18 4.37 -0.17
C GLN A 110 11.01 5.34 0.01
N ILE A 111 11.33 6.63 -0.08
CA ILE A 111 10.35 7.71 -0.14
C ILE A 111 10.51 8.32 -1.54
N PRO A 112 9.46 8.32 -2.38
CA PRO A 112 9.52 9.04 -3.64
C PRO A 112 9.77 10.51 -3.34
N GLN A 113 10.85 11.05 -3.91
CA GLN A 113 11.07 12.48 -3.85
C GLN A 113 9.94 13.14 -4.66
N PRO A 114 9.16 14.07 -4.08
CA PRO A 114 8.32 14.92 -4.90
C PRO A 114 9.25 15.63 -5.89
N ALA A 115 8.92 15.57 -7.18
CA ALA A 115 9.62 16.35 -8.19
C ALA A 115 9.71 17.79 -7.67
N ILE A 116 10.93 18.25 -7.42
CA ILE A 116 11.23 19.52 -6.78
C ILE A 116 10.70 20.62 -7.70
N THR A 117 9.51 21.15 -7.42
CA THR A 117 9.24 22.56 -7.70
C THR A 117 9.89 23.36 -6.58
N GLU A 118 10.67 24.35 -7.01
CA GLU A 118 11.74 25.02 -6.29
C GLU A 118 11.38 25.51 -4.87
N PRO A 119 12.36 25.52 -3.94
CA PRO A 119 12.14 25.96 -2.58
C PRO A 119 11.86 27.47 -2.53
N VAL A 120 10.67 27.86 -2.05
CA VAL A 120 10.42 29.24 -1.61
C VAL A 120 11.35 29.54 -0.45
N SER A 121 12.38 30.31 -0.75
CA SER A 121 13.39 30.81 0.17
C SER A 121 12.74 31.56 1.33
N GLN A 122 12.84 31.04 2.54
CA GLN A 122 12.61 31.84 3.74
C GLN A 122 13.77 32.85 3.88
N PRO A 123 13.50 34.17 3.95
CA PRO A 123 14.56 35.15 4.17
C PRO A 123 15.03 35.07 5.63
N LYS A 124 16.28 34.61 5.83
CA LYS A 124 16.95 34.66 7.13
C LYS A 124 17.07 36.12 7.60
N PRO A 125 16.73 36.47 8.86
CA PRO A 125 16.87 37.83 9.36
C PRO A 125 18.35 38.23 9.43
N LYS A 126 18.71 39.30 8.72
CA LYS A 126 20.05 39.91 8.76
C LYS A 126 20.35 40.42 10.18
N ARG A 127 21.30 39.78 10.85
CA ARG A 127 21.89 40.30 12.10
C ARG A 127 22.55 41.65 11.83
N LYS A 128 22.17 42.69 12.59
CA LYS A 128 22.81 44.02 12.56
C LYS A 128 24.25 43.90 13.08
N PRO A 129 25.25 44.55 12.46
CA PRO A 129 26.59 44.61 13.00
C PRO A 129 26.63 45.45 14.29
N ARG A 130 27.21 44.87 15.35
CA ARG A 130 27.46 45.53 16.64
C ARG A 130 28.63 46.51 16.44
N LYS A 131 28.37 47.81 16.55
CA LYS A 131 29.42 48.84 16.59
C LYS A 131 30.19 48.69 17.91
N THR A 132 31.45 48.32 17.83
CA THR A 132 32.37 48.35 18.97
C THR A 132 32.92 49.77 19.10
N ASN A 133 32.58 50.42 20.21
CA ASN A 133 33.13 51.71 20.60
C ASN A 133 34.58 51.51 21.05
N GLN A 134 35.55 52.12 20.36
CA GLN A 134 36.91 52.28 20.88
C GLN A 134 37.09 53.73 21.29
N ASN A 135 36.98 53.95 22.60
CA ASN A 135 37.60 55.08 23.27
C ASN A 135 39.08 54.74 23.50
N LYS A 136 39.99 55.63 23.10
CA LYS A 136 41.35 55.78 23.64
C LYS A 136 41.83 57.18 23.22
N ALA A 137 41.69 58.16 24.11
CA ALA A 137 42.68 58.60 25.11
C ALA A 137 43.86 59.33 24.43
#